data_AF-Q313Y8-F1
#
_entry.id   AF-Q313Y8-F1
#
_cell.length_a   1.000
_cell.length_b   1.000
_cell.length_c   1.000
_cell.angle_alpha   90.00
_cell.angle_beta   90.00
_cell.angle_gamma   90.00
#
_symmetry.space_group_name_H-M   'P 1'
#
loop_
_entity.id
_entity.type
_entity.pdbx_description
1 polymer ?
#
loop_
_entity_poly.entity_id
_entity_poly.type
_entity_poly.pdbx_seq_one_letter_code
_entity_poly.pdbx_strand_id
1 'polypeptide(L)'
;MKILIRSTRLSGEPIPGSGETLQAADCLEVVELMRGQTPFTASRAPRDYMTEVLSGIEGGPTQPLPEDAAAAAAEFLTRLARHGLIEFLPDDKASDPWPERFLEALETVRLSGRTNMLDHLEVTRLTAEMGYPEVAEWLTGHRREYAAFVLDGTRPLGKNFGGKEDPAPCADK
;
A
#
# COMPACT_ATOMS: atom_id res chain seq x y z
N MET A 1 -3.72 1.15 -9.27
CA MET A 1 -4.60 0.13 -8.68
C MET A 1 -3.99 -0.48 -7.43
N LYS A 2 -4.81 -0.70 -6.40
CA LYS A 2 -4.43 -1.32 -5.13
C LYS A 2 -5.28 -2.55 -4.84
N ILE A 3 -4.64 -3.64 -4.43
CA ILE A 3 -5.33 -4.87 -4.01
C ILE A 3 -4.83 -5.31 -2.65
N LEU A 4 -5.69 -5.97 -1.87
CA LEU A 4 -5.32 -6.75 -0.69
C LEU A 4 -5.31 -8.22 -1.07
N ILE A 5 -4.18 -8.89 -0.92
CA ILE A 5 -4.06 -10.35 -1.03
C ILE A 5 -4.25 -10.94 0.36
N ARG A 6 -5.30 -11.73 0.56
CA ARG A 6 -5.59 -12.33 1.87
C ARG A 6 -4.64 -13.50 2.14
N SER A 7 -4.23 -13.63 3.39
CA SER A 7 -3.59 -14.86 3.84
C SER A 7 -4.61 -16.00 3.83
N THR A 8 -4.17 -17.21 3.51
CA THR A 8 -5.00 -18.41 3.51
C THR A 8 -4.68 -19.30 4.70
N ARG A 9 -5.67 -20.06 5.15
CA ARG A 9 -5.46 -21.18 6.07
C ARG A 9 -4.72 -22.31 5.37
N LEU A 10 -4.29 -23.33 6.13
CA LEU A 10 -3.75 -24.58 5.58
C LEU A 10 -4.77 -25.30 4.67
N SER A 11 -6.07 -25.03 4.84
CA SER A 11 -7.15 -25.52 3.98
C SER A 11 -7.32 -24.73 2.68
N GLY A 12 -6.54 -23.66 2.45
CA GLY A 12 -6.68 -22.76 1.31
C GLY A 12 -7.77 -21.69 1.48
N GLU A 13 -8.55 -21.72 2.58
CA GLU A 13 -9.61 -20.75 2.83
C GLU A 13 -9.03 -19.36 3.18
N PRO A 14 -9.55 -18.26 2.62
CA PRO A 14 -9.09 -16.92 2.95
C PRO A 14 -9.41 -16.55 4.40
N ILE A 15 -8.47 -15.88 5.07
CA ILE A 15 -8.64 -15.38 6.44
C ILE A 15 -9.10 -13.91 6.39
N PRO A 16 -10.33 -13.59 6.85
CA PRO A 16 -10.84 -12.21 6.86
C PRO A 16 -9.97 -11.27 7.70
N GLY A 17 -9.77 -10.04 7.24
CA GLY A 17 -8.99 -9.02 7.96
C GLY A 17 -7.46 -9.26 7.99
N SER A 18 -6.97 -10.26 7.26
CA SER A 18 -5.53 -10.52 7.10
C SER A 18 -5.08 -10.28 5.66
N GLY A 19 -3.77 -10.18 5.44
CA GLY A 19 -3.19 -10.09 4.11
C GLY A 19 -2.11 -9.03 3.95
N GLU A 20 -1.64 -8.92 2.71
CA GLU A 20 -0.67 -7.92 2.26
C GLU A 20 -1.28 -7.07 1.14
N THR A 21 -1.04 -5.76 1.17
CA THR A 21 -1.50 -4.87 0.11
C THR A 21 -0.44 -4.73 -0.98
N LEU A 22 -0.83 -4.96 -2.24
CA LEU A 22 -0.03 -4.63 -3.41
C LEU A 22 -0.61 -3.43 -4.14
N GLN A 23 0.27 -2.61 -4.70
CA GLN A 23 -0.11 -1.45 -5.50
C GLN A 23 0.76 -1.38 -6.75
N ALA A 24 0.11 -1.29 -7.90
CA ALA A 24 0.73 -1.22 -9.21
C ALA A 24 -0.07 -0.26 -10.13
N ALA A 25 0.46 0.07 -11.29
CA ALA A 25 -0.23 0.91 -12.27
C ALA A 25 -1.43 0.18 -12.89
N ASP A 26 -1.29 -1.10 -13.23
CA ASP A 26 -2.32 -1.89 -13.91
C ASP A 26 -2.39 -3.37 -13.46
N CYS A 27 -3.36 -4.11 -14.00
CA CYS A 27 -3.64 -5.49 -13.59
C CYS A 27 -2.46 -6.42 -13.90
N LEU A 28 -1.76 -6.19 -15.01
CA LEU A 28 -0.65 -7.02 -15.43
C LEU A 28 0.54 -6.81 -14.50
N GLU A 29 0.83 -5.56 -14.13
CA GLU A 29 1.90 -5.24 -13.19
C GLU A 29 1.61 -5.82 -11.80
N VAL A 30 0.35 -5.83 -11.34
CA VAL A 30 -0.03 -6.56 -10.10
C VAL A 30 0.34 -8.05 -10.20
N VAL A 31 0.01 -8.71 -11.32
CA VAL A 31 0.34 -10.13 -11.52
C VAL A 31 1.85 -10.36 -11.54
N GLU A 32 2.61 -9.46 -12.16
CA GLU A 32 4.07 -9.53 -12.17
C GLU A 32 4.66 -9.39 -10.76
N LEU A 33 4.12 -8.48 -9.94
CA LEU A 33 4.52 -8.36 -8.54
C LEU A 33 4.20 -9.63 -7.75
N MET A 34 2.99 -10.18 -7.90
CA MET A 34 2.59 -11.44 -7.25
C MET A 34 3.54 -12.60 -7.63
N ARG A 35 3.82 -12.74 -8.92
CA ARG A 35 4.74 -13.75 -9.46
C ARG A 35 6.17 -13.55 -8.95
N GLY A 36 6.59 -12.31 -8.74
CA GLY A 36 7.90 -11.94 -8.22
C GLY A 36 8.10 -12.16 -6.72
N GLN A 37 7.04 -12.41 -5.94
CA GLN A 37 7.16 -12.59 -4.49
C GLN A 37 7.93 -13.86 -4.09
N THR A 38 8.06 -14.84 -4.99
CA THR A 38 8.85 -16.05 -4.74
C THR A 38 9.80 -16.35 -5.89
N PRO A 39 11.03 -16.84 -5.61
CA PRO A 39 11.98 -17.22 -6.66
C PRO A 39 11.48 -18.40 -7.51
N PHE A 40 10.54 -19.20 -7.00
CA PHE A 40 9.99 -20.38 -7.69
C PHE A 40 9.00 -20.01 -8.80
N THR A 41 8.38 -18.83 -8.72
CA THR A 41 7.44 -18.30 -9.71
C THR A 41 8.07 -17.20 -10.57
N ALA A 42 9.12 -16.54 -10.09
CA ALA A 42 9.78 -15.39 -10.75
C ALA A 42 10.46 -15.69 -12.10
N SER A 43 10.69 -16.95 -12.47
CA SER A 43 11.21 -17.32 -13.80
C SER A 43 10.11 -17.75 -14.80
N ARG A 44 8.87 -17.93 -14.33
CA ARG A 44 7.75 -18.39 -15.16
C ARG A 44 7.15 -17.26 -15.97
N ALA A 45 6.58 -17.57 -17.13
CA ALA A 45 5.79 -16.60 -17.87
C ALA A 45 4.52 -16.22 -17.08
N PRO A 46 4.05 -14.96 -17.14
CA PRO A 46 2.88 -14.52 -16.39
C PRO A 46 1.62 -15.34 -16.69
N ARG A 47 1.44 -15.74 -17.96
CA ARG A 47 0.30 -16.56 -18.38
C ARG A 47 0.29 -17.95 -17.75
N ASP A 48 1.45 -18.59 -17.69
CA ASP A 48 1.60 -19.93 -17.12
C ASP A 48 1.34 -19.86 -15.61
N TYR A 49 1.90 -18.84 -14.95
CA TYR A 49 1.64 -18.55 -13.53
C TYR A 49 0.14 -18.38 -13.25
N MET A 50 -0.56 -17.53 -14.00
CA MET A 50 -2.00 -17.31 -13.80
C MET A 50 -2.82 -18.60 -14.00
N THR A 51 -2.50 -19.38 -15.03
CA THR A 51 -3.23 -20.62 -15.36
C THR A 51 -3.06 -21.68 -14.27
N GLU A 52 -1.84 -21.85 -13.76
CA GLU A 52 -1.54 -22.79 -12.69
C GLU A 52 -2.22 -22.41 -11.37
N VAL A 53 -2.14 -21.13 -10.98
CA VAL A 53 -2.79 -20.63 -9.77
C VAL A 53 -4.31 -20.87 -9.83
N LEU A 54 -4.96 -20.55 -10.95
CA LEU A 54 -6.39 -20.81 -11.13
C LEU A 54 -6.70 -22.31 -11.08
N SER A 55 -5.84 -23.16 -11.64
CA SER A 55 -6.05 -24.60 -11.64
C SER A 55 -6.01 -25.18 -10.23
N GLY A 56 -5.16 -24.64 -9.35
CA GLY A 56 -5.11 -25.01 -7.94
C GLY A 56 -6.35 -24.57 -7.14
N ILE A 57 -6.96 -23.44 -7.52
CA ILE A 57 -8.11 -22.85 -6.80
C ILE A 57 -9.45 -23.44 -7.28
N GLU A 58 -9.63 -23.56 -8.60
CA GLU A 58 -10.89 -23.99 -9.21
C GLU A 58 -11.05 -25.53 -9.21
N GLY A 59 -9.96 -26.29 -9.04
CA GLY A 59 -9.98 -27.74 -8.84
C GLY A 59 -10.56 -28.56 -10.01
N GLY A 60 -10.76 -27.94 -11.17
CA GLY A 60 -11.38 -28.51 -12.37
C GLY A 60 -10.82 -27.90 -13.67
N PRO A 61 -11.41 -28.19 -14.84
CA PRO A 61 -10.98 -27.59 -16.10
C PRO A 61 -11.21 -26.08 -16.06
N THR A 62 -10.12 -25.34 -15.90
CA THR A 62 -10.12 -23.87 -15.84
C THR A 62 -10.56 -23.31 -17.19
N GLN A 63 -11.50 -22.36 -17.17
CA GLN A 63 -11.86 -21.64 -18.38
C GLN A 63 -10.63 -20.87 -18.86
N PRO A 64 -10.23 -20.97 -20.15
CA PRO A 64 -9.02 -20.34 -20.64
C PRO A 64 -9.08 -18.83 -20.46
N LEU A 65 -7.92 -18.24 -20.14
CA LEU A 65 -7.76 -16.80 -20.05
C LEU A 65 -7.78 -16.16 -21.46
N PRO A 66 -8.27 -14.92 -21.61
CA PRO A 66 -8.14 -14.14 -22.84
C PRO A 66 -6.72 -14.17 -23.44
N GLU A 67 -6.57 -14.04 -24.76
CA GLU A 67 -5.24 -14.04 -25.40
C GLU A 67 -4.42 -12.79 -25.06
N ASP A 68 -5.08 -11.64 -25.00
CA ASP A 68 -4.46 -10.38 -24.60
C ASP A 68 -3.99 -10.42 -23.14
N ALA A 69 -2.76 -9.96 -22.89
CA ALA A 69 -2.11 -10.08 -21.59
C ALA A 69 -2.79 -9.23 -20.49
N ALA A 70 -3.23 -8.01 -20.84
CA ALA A 70 -3.91 -7.12 -19.89
C ALA A 70 -5.31 -7.66 -19.54
N ALA A 71 -6.06 -8.12 -20.56
CA ALA A 71 -7.35 -8.77 -20.36
C ALA A 71 -7.22 -10.08 -19.56
N ALA A 72 -6.18 -10.88 -19.81
CA ALA A 72 -5.88 -12.09 -19.04
C ALA A 72 -5.62 -11.78 -17.56
N ALA A 73 -4.82 -10.76 -17.28
CA ALA A 73 -4.54 -10.34 -15.91
C ALA A 73 -5.79 -9.81 -15.20
N ALA A 74 -6.62 -9.00 -15.87
CA ALA A 74 -7.86 -8.50 -15.33
C ALA A 74 -8.86 -9.63 -15.00
N GLU A 75 -9.02 -10.60 -15.91
CA GLU A 75 -9.86 -11.78 -15.71
C GLU A 75 -9.34 -12.65 -14.56
N PHE A 76 -8.02 -12.89 -14.52
CA PHE A 76 -7.37 -13.63 -13.44
C PHE A 76 -7.65 -13.02 -12.06
N LEU A 77 -7.40 -11.71 -11.90
CA LEU A 77 -7.65 -11.01 -10.63
C LEU A 77 -9.14 -11.03 -10.27
N THR A 78 -10.03 -10.89 -11.25
CA THR A 78 -11.48 -10.98 -11.05
C THR A 78 -11.88 -12.35 -10.49
N ARG A 79 -11.30 -13.43 -10.99
CA ARG A 79 -11.55 -14.78 -10.48
C ARG A 79 -11.03 -14.96 -9.06
N LEU A 80 -9.81 -14.49 -8.77
CA LEU A 80 -9.30 -14.50 -7.39
C LEU A 80 -10.21 -13.75 -6.42
N ALA A 81 -10.76 -12.61 -6.85
CA ALA A 81 -11.69 -11.82 -6.06
C ALA A 81 -13.01 -12.58 -5.81
N ARG A 82 -13.53 -13.30 -6.81
CA ARG A 82 -14.72 -14.16 -6.67
C ARG A 82 -14.52 -15.30 -5.67
N HIS A 83 -13.30 -15.81 -5.54
CA HIS A 83 -12.92 -16.79 -4.52
C HIS A 83 -12.57 -16.15 -3.16
N GLY A 84 -12.65 -14.82 -3.05
CA GLY A 84 -12.36 -14.07 -1.83
C GLY A 84 -10.88 -14.01 -1.46
N LEU A 85 -9.98 -14.43 -2.35
CA LEU A 85 -8.53 -14.46 -2.11
C LEU A 85 -7.90 -13.08 -2.24
N ILE A 86 -8.50 -12.21 -3.06
CA ILE A 86 -8.12 -10.81 -3.13
C ILE A 86 -9.33 -9.89 -2.93
N GLU A 87 -9.05 -8.66 -2.56
CA GLU A 87 -10.00 -7.56 -2.51
C GLU A 87 -9.43 -6.36 -3.29
N PHE A 88 -10.21 -5.81 -4.21
CA PHE A 88 -9.86 -4.54 -4.85
C PHE A 88 -10.10 -3.42 -3.85
N LEU A 89 -9.02 -2.78 -3.42
CA LEU A 89 -9.13 -1.60 -2.60
C LEU A 89 -9.31 -0.40 -3.53
N PRO A 90 -10.01 0.66 -3.08
CA PRO A 90 -9.88 1.93 -3.76
C PRO A 90 -8.38 2.22 -3.90
N ASP A 91 -7.96 2.68 -5.08
CA ASP A 91 -6.65 3.30 -5.17
C ASP A 91 -6.58 4.30 -4.03
N ASP A 92 -5.53 4.20 -3.20
CA ASP A 92 -5.27 5.21 -2.19
C ASP A 92 -5.41 6.52 -2.95
N LYS A 93 -6.44 7.32 -2.61
CA LYS A 93 -6.50 8.70 -3.09
C LYS A 93 -5.10 9.20 -2.84
N ALA A 94 -4.39 9.54 -3.92
CA ALA A 94 -2.95 9.81 -3.90
C ALA A 94 -2.64 10.48 -2.57
N SER A 95 -1.99 9.75 -1.64
CA SER A 95 -1.95 10.06 -0.19
C SER A 95 -2.15 11.56 -0.03
N ASP A 96 -3.33 11.99 0.45
CA ASP A 96 -3.73 13.40 0.33
C ASP A 96 -2.51 14.24 0.67
N PRO A 97 -2.06 15.12 -0.26
CA PRO A 97 -0.77 15.76 -0.14
C PRO A 97 -0.68 16.36 1.25
N TRP A 98 0.43 16.06 1.94
CA TRP A 98 0.63 16.51 3.31
C TRP A 98 0.37 18.01 3.37
N PRO A 99 -0.44 18.49 4.34
CA PRO A 99 -0.68 19.92 4.48
C PRO A 99 0.66 20.67 4.52
N GLU A 100 0.77 21.81 3.84
CA GLU A 100 2.04 22.55 3.72
C GLU A 100 2.67 22.84 5.10
N ARG A 101 1.83 23.16 6.08
CA ARG A 101 2.23 23.51 7.45
C ARG A 101 2.28 22.32 8.41
N PHE A 102 2.23 21.08 7.91
CA PHE A 102 2.16 19.89 8.75
C PHE A 102 3.32 19.80 9.77
N LEU A 103 4.57 20.00 9.32
CA LEU A 103 5.73 19.95 10.22
C LEU A 103 5.72 21.10 11.23
N GLU A 104 5.40 22.31 10.79
CA GLU A 104 5.29 23.49 11.65
C GLU A 104 4.26 23.28 12.75
N ALA A 105 3.09 22.75 12.39
CA ALA A 105 2.00 22.46 13.31
C ALA A 105 2.40 21.40 14.35
N LEU A 106 2.98 20.29 13.91
CA LEU A 106 3.40 19.22 14.82
C LEU A 106 4.56 19.66 15.72
N GLU A 107 5.51 20.45 15.20
CA GLU A 107 6.57 21.00 16.03
C GLU A 107 6.03 21.99 17.05
N THR A 108 5.03 22.81 16.68
CA THR A 108 4.34 23.71 17.63
C THR A 108 3.68 22.91 18.75
N VAL A 109 2.95 21.83 18.43
CA VAL A 109 2.35 20.95 19.44
C VAL A 109 3.41 20.27 20.30
N ARG A 110 4.48 19.74 19.70
CA ARG A 110 5.59 19.08 20.42
C ARG A 110 6.28 20.03 21.40
N LEU A 111 6.59 21.25 20.95
CA LEU A 111 7.23 22.28 21.77
C LEU A 111 6.32 22.83 22.86
N SER A 112 5.00 22.74 22.69
CA SER A 112 4.05 23.14 23.73
C SER A 112 4.13 22.25 24.99
N GLY A 113 4.60 21.01 24.86
CA GLY A 113 4.69 20.04 25.96
C GLY A 113 3.33 19.61 26.55
N ARG A 114 2.21 19.96 25.91
CA ARG A 114 0.85 19.71 26.44
C ARG A 114 0.37 18.27 26.26
N THR A 115 0.94 17.53 25.32
CA THR A 115 0.59 16.14 25.05
C THR A 115 1.79 15.34 24.56
N ASN A 116 1.67 14.01 24.62
CA ASN A 116 2.58 13.09 23.96
C ASN A 116 2.21 13.01 22.47
N MET A 117 3.20 13.00 21.56
CA MET A 117 2.98 12.83 20.12
C MET A 117 2.41 11.45 19.73
N LEU A 118 2.24 10.52 20.67
CA LEU A 118 1.50 9.27 20.45
C LEU A 118 -0.01 9.41 20.75
N ASP A 119 -0.41 10.48 21.44
CA ASP A 119 -1.83 10.77 21.71
C ASP A 119 -2.44 11.52 20.53
N HIS A 120 -2.73 10.77 19.47
CA HIS A 120 -3.27 11.27 18.21
C HIS A 120 -4.52 12.15 18.36
N LEU A 121 -5.43 11.81 19.29
CA LEU A 121 -6.65 12.58 19.51
C LEU A 121 -6.34 13.95 20.10
N GLU A 122 -5.48 13.99 21.12
CA GLU A 122 -5.11 15.25 21.77
C GLU A 122 -4.21 16.10 20.86
N VAL A 123 -3.32 15.50 20.08
CA VAL A 123 -2.54 16.20 19.05
C VAL A 123 -3.48 16.85 18.03
N THR A 124 -4.46 16.11 17.51
CA THR A 124 -5.45 16.65 16.56
C THR A 124 -6.20 17.86 17.13
N ARG A 125 -6.65 17.75 18.39
CA ARG A 125 -7.35 18.83 19.10
C ARG A 125 -6.46 20.07 19.28
N LEU A 126 -5.22 19.87 19.73
CA LEU A 126 -4.26 20.96 19.96
C LEU A 126 -3.81 21.63 18.67
N THR A 127 -3.61 20.86 17.61
CA THR A 127 -3.30 21.36 16.27
C THR A 127 -4.38 22.34 15.79
N ALA A 128 -5.66 21.99 15.96
CA ALA A 128 -6.77 22.90 15.64
C ALA A 128 -6.76 24.15 16.55
N GLU A 129 -6.58 23.95 17.88
CA GLU A 129 -6.55 25.04 18.88
C GLU A 129 -5.41 26.05 18.60
N MET A 130 -4.28 25.58 18.08
CA MET A 130 -3.09 26.38 17.77
C MET A 130 -3.14 27.06 16.39
N GLY A 131 -4.26 26.97 15.67
CA GLY A 131 -4.47 27.68 14.41
C GLY A 131 -4.01 26.93 13.17
N TYR A 132 -4.02 25.59 13.21
CA TYR A 132 -3.74 24.72 12.06
C TYR A 132 -4.93 23.80 11.73
N PRO A 133 -6.13 24.34 11.45
CA PRO A 133 -7.33 23.54 11.21
C PRO A 133 -7.18 22.56 10.04
N GLU A 134 -6.43 22.92 9.00
CA GLU A 134 -6.15 22.08 7.83
C GLU A 134 -5.31 20.84 8.21
N VAL A 135 -4.37 21.01 9.15
CA VAL A 135 -3.54 19.90 9.64
C VAL A 135 -4.37 19.00 10.56
N ALA A 136 -5.24 19.57 11.40
CA ALA A 136 -6.13 18.80 12.27
C ALA A 136 -7.16 17.97 11.47
N GLU A 137 -7.71 18.52 10.39
CA GLU A 137 -8.58 17.79 9.47
C GLU A 137 -7.84 16.60 8.85
N TRP A 138 -6.62 16.83 8.35
CA TRP A 138 -5.80 15.75 7.80
C TRP A 138 -5.51 14.68 8.84
N LEU A 139 -5.09 15.05 10.06
CA LEU A 139 -4.82 14.11 11.15
C LEU A 139 -6.02 13.23 11.46
N THR A 140 -7.25 13.76 11.39
CA THR A 140 -8.48 12.99 11.64
C THR A 140 -8.65 11.84 10.64
N GLY A 141 -8.29 12.06 9.37
CA GLY A 141 -8.37 11.05 8.30
C GLY A 141 -7.15 10.13 8.18
N HIS A 142 -5.99 10.53 8.72
CA HIS A 142 -4.69 9.92 8.41
C HIS A 142 -3.94 9.42 9.65
N ARG A 143 -4.64 8.69 10.53
CA ARG A 143 -4.07 8.16 11.79
C ARG A 143 -2.87 7.24 11.57
N ARG A 144 -2.90 6.41 10.51
CA ARG A 144 -1.84 5.42 10.24
C ARG A 144 -0.56 6.12 9.77
N GLU A 145 -0.70 7.07 8.87
CA GLU A 145 0.36 7.88 8.29
C GLU A 145 1.00 8.76 9.37
N TYR A 146 0.19 9.34 10.25
CA TYR A 146 0.67 10.06 11.43
C TYR A 146 1.49 9.16 12.36
N ALA A 147 0.99 7.97 12.69
CA ALA A 147 1.70 7.03 13.56
C ALA A 147 3.04 6.60 12.95
N ALA A 148 3.06 6.29 11.65
CA ALA A 148 4.30 5.99 10.92
C ALA A 148 5.29 7.16 10.98
N PHE A 149 4.83 8.40 10.79
CA PHE A 149 5.69 9.57 10.92
C PHE A 149 6.29 9.74 12.32
N VAL A 150 5.51 9.54 13.37
CA VAL A 150 5.99 9.69 14.75
C VAL A 150 7.01 8.59 15.11
N LEU A 151 6.82 7.36 14.63
CA LEU A 151 7.66 6.22 14.96
C LEU A 151 8.92 6.15 14.08
N ASP A 152 8.76 6.36 12.77
CA ASP A 152 9.80 6.12 11.79
C ASP A 152 10.53 7.41 11.38
N GLY A 153 10.04 8.59 11.80
CA GLY A 153 10.59 9.91 11.47
C GLY A 153 10.56 10.24 9.97
N THR A 154 10.01 9.34 9.15
CA THR A 154 9.90 9.50 7.72
C THR A 154 8.51 10.01 7.38
N ARG A 155 8.43 10.99 6.47
CA ARG A 155 7.19 11.19 5.74
C ARG A 155 6.97 9.89 4.96
N PRO A 156 5.85 9.17 5.12
CA PRO A 156 5.57 8.01 4.30
C PRO A 156 5.63 8.47 2.86
N LEU A 157 6.64 7.99 2.14
CA LEU A 157 6.86 8.35 0.75
C LEU A 157 5.64 7.86 -0.04
N GLY A 158 4.77 8.79 -0.43
CA GLY A 158 4.04 8.61 -1.68
C GLY A 158 5.09 8.33 -2.74
N LYS A 159 5.10 7.13 -3.30
CA LYS A 159 6.04 6.66 -4.33
C LYS A 159 6.15 7.71 -5.44
N ASN A 160 7.12 8.63 -5.35
CA ASN A 160 7.50 9.60 -6.40
C ASN A 160 8.77 10.41 -6.05
N PHE A 161 9.69 9.88 -5.24
CA PHE A 161 11.06 10.41 -5.19
C PHE A 161 12.03 9.39 -5.78
N GLY A 162 11.94 9.22 -7.10
CA GLY A 162 13.06 8.78 -7.92
C GLY A 162 14.04 9.93 -8.12
N GLY A 163 14.66 10.40 -7.04
CA GLY A 163 15.80 11.29 -7.09
C GLY A 163 17.04 10.47 -6.77
N LYS A 164 17.87 10.19 -7.78
CA LYS A 164 19.24 9.72 -7.53
C LYS A 164 19.97 10.80 -6.73
N GLU A 165 20.13 10.59 -5.45
CA GLU A 165 21.23 11.23 -4.71
C GLU A 165 22.48 10.42 -5.04
N ASP A 166 23.21 10.85 -6.06
CA ASP A 166 24.61 10.46 -6.23
C ASP A 166 25.37 10.99 -5.01
N PRO A 167 26.00 10.15 -4.17
CA PRO A 167 26.86 10.67 -3.11
C PRO A 167 28.10 11.28 -3.77
N ALA A 168 28.17 12.61 -3.77
CA ALA A 168 29.41 13.31 -4.09
C ALA A 168 30.50 12.85 -3.10
N PRO A 169 31.66 12.39 -3.57
CA PRO A 169 32.73 11.96 -2.68
C PRO A 169 33.23 13.16 -1.89
N CYS A 170 33.19 13.04 -0.57
CA CYS A 170 33.81 13.99 0.35
C CYS A 170 35.29 14.15 -0.05
N ALA A 171 35.65 15.35 -0.51
CA ALA A 171 37.03 15.72 -0.76
C ALA A 171 37.72 15.99 0.58
N ASP A 172 38.74 15.20 0.90
CA ASP A 172 39.68 15.48 1.97
C ASP A 172 40.44 16.78 1.71
N LYS A 173 40.53 17.63 2.74
CA LYS A 173 41.53 18.69 2.89
C LYS A 173 42.17 18.58 4.27
#